data_AF-A0A7Y5GUK5-F1
#
_entry.id   AF-A0A7Y5GUK5-F1
#
_cell.length_a   1.000
_cell.length_b   1.000
_cell.length_c   1.000
_cell.angle_alpha   90.00
_cell.angle_beta   90.00
_cell.angle_gamma   90.00
#
_symmetry.space_group_name_H-M   'P 1'
#
loop_
_entity.id
_entity.type
_entity.pdbx_description
1 polymer ?
#
loop_
_entity_poly.entity_id
_entity_poly.type
_entity_poly.pdbx_seq_one_letter_code
_entity_poly.pdbx_strand_id
1 'polypeptide(L)'
;MDPFRVFVFYHLGFDEHYQYKFRNIHDTARAFRTTPEALNEFLTRHGMDPTTFRHIDFNLAVAHADAQILDLDARPLDERERFARRKYEEFRAALKTYRKDRTFEDIDYDDPLGLDKRRR
;
A
#
# COMPACT_ATOMS: atom_id res chain seq x y z
N MET A 1 -3.82 15.02 -9.24
CA MET A 1 -3.77 13.55 -9.27
C MET A 1 -4.78 13.04 -8.25
N ASP A 2 -5.55 11.99 -8.57
CA ASP A 2 -6.47 11.38 -7.61
C ASP A 2 -5.70 10.48 -6.64
N PRO A 3 -5.78 10.71 -5.30
CA PRO A 3 -5.03 9.91 -4.33
C PRO A 3 -5.36 8.42 -4.38
N PHE A 4 -6.64 8.05 -4.62
CA PHE A 4 -7.02 6.65 -4.74
C PHE A 4 -6.31 5.99 -5.92
N ARG A 5 -6.39 6.60 -7.12
CA ARG A 5 -5.69 6.07 -8.30
C ARG A 5 -4.18 5.99 -8.13
N VAL A 6 -3.55 6.98 -7.51
CA VAL A 6 -2.10 6.92 -7.24
C VAL A 6 -1.78 5.78 -6.28
N PHE A 7 -2.57 5.60 -5.22
CA PHE A 7 -2.40 4.48 -4.29
C PHE A 7 -2.52 3.13 -4.97
N VAL A 8 -3.59 2.91 -5.73
CA VAL A 8 -3.82 1.65 -6.45
C VAL A 8 -2.69 1.36 -7.44
N PHE A 9 -2.25 2.38 -8.17
CA PHE A 9 -1.24 2.23 -9.20
C PHE A 9 0.18 2.03 -8.66
N TYR A 10 0.56 2.81 -7.65
CA TYR A 10 1.92 2.80 -7.11
C TYR A 10 2.11 1.74 -6.03
N HIS A 11 1.13 1.57 -5.14
CA HIS A 11 1.24 0.69 -3.97
C HIS A 11 0.64 -0.69 -4.20
N LEU A 12 -0.49 -0.81 -4.90
CA LEU A 12 -1.07 -2.13 -5.22
C LEU A 12 -0.56 -2.69 -6.55
N GLY A 13 0.07 -1.86 -7.38
CA GLY A 13 0.58 -2.26 -8.70
C GLY A 13 -0.51 -2.47 -9.75
N PHE A 14 -1.75 -2.03 -9.50
CA PHE A 14 -2.86 -2.17 -10.45
C PHE A 14 -2.93 -0.99 -11.42
N ASP A 15 -3.04 -1.27 -12.71
CA ASP A 15 -3.30 -0.24 -13.71
C ASP A 15 -4.79 0.17 -13.79
N GLU A 16 -5.14 0.94 -14.81
CA GLU A 16 -6.53 1.40 -15.03
C GLU A 16 -7.52 0.25 -15.34
N HIS A 17 -7.01 -0.93 -15.67
CA HIS A 17 -7.76 -2.16 -15.90
C HIS A 17 -7.60 -3.16 -14.74
N TYR A 18 -7.05 -2.74 -13.60
CA TYR A 18 -6.72 -3.59 -12.46
C TYR A 18 -5.91 -4.85 -12.86
N GLN A 19 -5.02 -4.69 -13.83
CA GLN A 19 -4.00 -5.68 -14.14
C GLN A 19 -2.77 -5.37 -13.32
N TYR A 20 -2.17 -6.41 -12.73
CA TYR A 20 -1.01 -6.23 -11.88
C TYR A 20 0.25 -6.02 -12.73
N LYS A 21 0.98 -4.96 -12.42
CA LYS A 21 2.31 -4.68 -12.96
C LYS A 21 3.12 -3.89 -11.94
N PHE A 22 4.26 -4.45 -11.55
CA PHE A 22 5.23 -3.73 -10.73
C PHE A 22 5.73 -2.49 -11.49
N ARG A 23 5.70 -1.33 -10.83
CA ARG A 23 6.09 -0.03 -11.39
C ARG A 23 6.91 0.73 -10.37
N ASN A 24 7.99 1.35 -10.83
CA ASN A 24 8.75 2.26 -10.00
C ASN A 24 8.12 3.68 -10.01
N ILE A 25 8.74 4.60 -9.27
CA ILE A 25 8.28 5.98 -9.18
C ILE A 25 8.32 6.73 -10.52
N HIS A 26 9.29 6.43 -11.39
CA HIS A 26 9.39 7.06 -12.72
C HIS A 26 8.28 6.58 -13.66
N ASP A 27 8.00 5.28 -13.67
CA ASP A 27 6.91 4.69 -14.45
C ASP A 27 5.55 5.24 -14.02
N THR A 28 5.38 5.42 -12.71
CA THR A 28 4.19 6.02 -12.11
C THR A 28 4.07 7.48 -12.49
N ALA A 29 5.13 8.27 -12.29
CA ALA A 29 5.14 9.69 -12.66
C ALA A 29 4.77 9.88 -14.15
N ARG A 30 5.33 9.04 -15.03
CA ARG A 30 4.99 9.04 -16.46
C ARG A 30 3.52 8.73 -16.71
N ALA A 31 2.95 7.72 -16.05
CA ALA A 31 1.55 7.36 -16.21
C ALA A 31 0.59 8.50 -15.79
N PHE A 32 0.96 9.24 -14.75
CA PHE A 32 0.19 10.39 -14.26
C PHE A 32 0.59 11.73 -14.92
N ARG A 33 1.44 11.71 -15.96
CA ARG A 33 1.95 12.89 -16.68
C ARG A 33 2.55 13.95 -15.73
N THR A 34 3.33 13.49 -14.76
CA THR A 34 4.00 14.32 -13.75
C THR A 34 5.49 13.99 -13.67
N THR A 35 6.22 14.67 -12.78
CA THR A 35 7.64 14.38 -12.50
C THR A 35 7.77 13.52 -11.23
N PRO A 36 8.87 12.76 -11.07
CA PRO A 36 9.10 11.99 -9.84
C PRO A 36 9.10 12.85 -8.58
N GLU A 37 9.58 14.09 -8.66
CA GLU A 37 9.61 15.04 -7.54
C GLU A 37 8.19 15.46 -7.14
N ALA A 38 7.36 15.84 -8.12
CA ALA A 38 5.98 16.20 -7.88
C ALA A 38 5.14 15.01 -7.38
N LEU A 39 5.44 13.80 -7.86
CA LEU A 39 4.84 12.57 -7.34
C LEU A 39 5.27 12.30 -5.90
N ASN A 40 6.56 12.42 -5.57
CA ASN A 40 7.05 12.29 -4.19
C ASN A 40 6.39 13.29 -3.24
N GLU A 41 6.31 14.57 -3.64
CA GLU A 41 5.64 15.59 -2.83
C GLU A 41 4.16 15.23 -2.62
N PHE A 42 3.50 14.74 -3.66
CA PHE A 42 2.13 14.26 -3.57
C PHE A 42 2.00 13.07 -2.60
N LEU A 43 2.86 12.05 -2.71
CA LEU A 43 2.85 10.90 -1.83
C LEU A 43 3.00 11.32 -0.36
N THR A 44 3.98 12.17 -0.06
CA THR A 44 4.21 12.71 1.30
C THR A 44 3.00 13.49 1.81
N ARG A 45 2.42 14.38 0.99
CA ARG A 45 1.25 15.18 1.37
C ARG A 45 0.02 14.30 1.70
N HIS A 46 -0.08 13.14 1.07
CA HIS A 46 -1.17 12.19 1.26
C HIS A 46 -0.86 11.05 2.23
N GLY A 47 0.31 11.05 2.89
CA GLY A 47 0.73 10.01 3.83
C GLY A 47 1.01 8.67 3.16
N MET A 48 1.33 8.69 1.87
CA MET A 48 1.65 7.53 1.02
C MET A 48 3.17 7.35 0.86
N ASP A 49 3.98 8.08 1.64
CA ASP A 49 5.42 7.90 1.66
C ASP A 49 5.83 6.74 2.57
N PRO A 50 7.01 6.13 2.35
CA PRO A 50 7.48 5.00 3.16
C PRO A 50 7.54 5.28 4.66
N THR A 51 7.85 6.51 5.07
CA THR A 51 7.90 6.90 6.49
C THR A 51 6.53 6.76 7.13
N THR A 52 5.48 7.25 6.46
CA THR A 52 4.13 7.19 7.00
C THR A 52 3.66 5.75 7.18
N PHE A 53 3.95 4.86 6.21
CA PHE A 53 3.61 3.44 6.31
C PHE A 53 4.22 2.75 7.54
N ARG A 54 5.39 3.18 8.02
CA ARG A 54 6.02 2.65 9.24
C ARG A 54 5.30 3.02 10.53
N HIS A 55 4.44 4.04 10.50
CA HIS A 55 3.81 4.62 11.68
C HIS A 55 2.28 4.40 11.72
N ILE A 56 1.76 3.57 10.82
CA ILE A 56 0.35 3.24 10.73
C ILE A 56 0.17 1.73 10.76
N ASP A 57 -0.97 1.28 11.29
CA ASP A 57 -1.36 -0.13 11.31
C ASP A 57 -1.91 -0.55 9.93
N PHE A 58 -1.03 -0.57 8.93
CA PHE A 58 -1.35 -0.98 7.58
C PHE A 58 -0.21 -1.77 6.97
N ASN A 59 -0.41 -3.07 6.75
CA ASN A 59 0.59 -3.93 6.13
C ASN A 59 0.57 -3.78 4.59
N LEU A 60 1.36 -2.83 4.10
CA LEU A 60 1.50 -2.56 2.67
C LEU A 60 2.03 -3.76 1.88
N ALA A 61 2.98 -4.52 2.45
CA ALA A 61 3.57 -5.68 1.78
C ALA A 61 2.52 -6.77 1.54
N VAL A 62 1.68 -7.05 2.53
CA VAL A 62 0.56 -8.00 2.40
C VAL A 62 -0.46 -7.50 1.38
N ALA A 63 -0.84 -6.22 1.44
CA ALA A 63 -1.79 -5.65 0.47
C ALA A 63 -1.28 -5.72 -0.98
N HIS A 64 0.02 -5.53 -1.19
CA HIS A 64 0.67 -5.68 -2.48
C HIS A 64 0.69 -7.14 -2.96
N ALA A 65 1.04 -8.08 -2.09
CA ALA A 65 1.05 -9.50 -2.40
C ALA A 65 -0.36 -10.02 -2.74
N ASP A 66 -1.38 -9.63 -1.97
CA ASP A 66 -2.78 -9.95 -2.24
C ASP A 66 -3.21 -9.45 -3.62
N ALA A 67 -2.83 -8.23 -4.00
CA ALA A 67 -3.13 -7.66 -5.32
C ALA A 67 -2.52 -8.51 -6.46
N GLN A 68 -1.28 -8.95 -6.29
CA GLN A 68 -0.61 -9.85 -7.24
C GLN A 68 -1.33 -11.20 -7.33
N ILE A 69 -1.74 -11.79 -6.21
CA ILE A 69 -2.47 -13.07 -6.19
C ILE A 69 -3.82 -12.95 -6.90
N LEU A 70 -4.57 -11.87 -6.69
CA LEU A 70 -5.85 -11.66 -7.39
C LEU A 70 -5.69 -11.62 -8.92
N ASP A 71 -4.58 -11.05 -9.40
CA ASP A 71 -4.27 -11.04 -10.83
C ASP A 71 -3.90 -12.44 -11.34
N LEU A 72 -3.02 -13.16 -10.61
CA LEU A 72 -2.59 -14.53 -10.93
C LEU A 72 -3.75 -15.53 -10.93
N ASP A 73 -4.69 -15.40 -10.00
CA ASP A 73 -5.91 -16.21 -9.90
C ASP A 73 -6.94 -15.87 -11.00
N ALA A 74 -6.63 -14.91 -11.89
CA ALA A 74 -7.54 -14.40 -12.91
C ALA A 74 -8.89 -13.96 -12.33
N ARG A 75 -8.89 -13.39 -11.11
CA ARG A 75 -10.13 -12.95 -10.44
C ARG A 75 -10.86 -11.91 -11.28
N PRO A 76 -12.20 -11.88 -11.24
CA PRO A 76 -12.99 -10.89 -11.97
C PRO A 76 -12.57 -9.44 -11.68
N LEU A 77 -12.69 -8.59 -12.69
CA LEU A 77 -12.31 -7.17 -12.62
C LEU A 77 -12.99 -6.44 -11.44
N ASP A 78 -14.28 -6.73 -11.22
CA ASP A 78 -15.08 -6.13 -10.16
C ASP A 78 -14.59 -6.54 -8.75
N GLU A 79 -14.03 -7.75 -8.61
CA GLU A 79 -13.45 -8.21 -7.35
C GLU A 79 -12.14 -7.48 -7.05
N ARG A 80 -11.30 -7.28 -8.06
CA ARG A 80 -10.05 -6.51 -7.94
C ARG A 80 -10.32 -5.04 -7.62
N GLU A 81 -11.33 -4.45 -8.25
CA GLU A 81 -11.78 -3.09 -7.94
C GLU A 81 -12.27 -2.98 -6.50
N ARG A 82 -13.13 -3.90 -6.05
CA ARG A 82 -13.62 -3.92 -4.66
C ARG A 82 -12.46 -4.09 -3.67
N PHE A 83 -11.50 -4.95 -3.98
CA PHE A 83 -10.30 -5.12 -3.18
C PHE A 83 -9.50 -3.81 -3.07
N ALA A 84 -9.25 -3.14 -4.19
CA ALA A 84 -8.50 -1.89 -4.22
C ALA A 84 -9.16 -0.79 -3.39
N ARG A 85 -10.50 -0.65 -3.51
CA ARG A 85 -11.28 0.30 -2.71
C ARG A 85 -11.17 -0.01 -1.21
N ARG A 86 -11.39 -1.26 -0.83
CA ARG A 86 -11.30 -1.71 0.57
C ARG A 86 -9.91 -1.44 1.15
N LYS A 87 -8.83 -1.75 0.43
CA LYS A 87 -7.46 -1.50 0.87
C LYS A 87 -7.15 -0.02 1.02
N TYR A 88 -7.66 0.82 0.13
CA TYR A 88 -7.51 2.26 0.28
C TYR A 88 -8.28 2.80 1.50
N GLU A 89 -9.47 2.28 1.79
CA GLU A 89 -10.23 2.63 2.99
C GLU A 89 -9.53 2.19 4.28
N GLU A 90 -8.99 0.96 4.31
CA GLU A 90 -8.15 0.44 5.40
C GLU A 90 -6.94 1.37 5.64
N PHE A 91 -6.22 1.74 4.57
CA PHE A 91 -5.11 2.70 4.64
C PHE A 91 -5.57 4.06 5.20
N ARG A 92 -6.69 4.60 4.73
CA ARG A 92 -7.23 5.89 5.20
C ARG A 92 -7.66 5.83 6.67
N ALA A 93 -8.16 4.69 7.13
CA ALA A 93 -8.47 4.47 8.53
C ALA A 93 -7.20 4.41 9.37
N ALA A 94 -6.19 3.64 8.94
CA ALA A 94 -4.89 3.55 9.60
C ALA A 94 -4.18 4.92 9.67
N LEU A 95 -4.28 5.74 8.61
CA LEU A 95 -3.72 7.09 8.59
C LEU A 95 -4.33 8.02 9.66
N LYS A 96 -5.60 7.84 10.04
CA LYS A 96 -6.21 8.60 11.14
C LYS A 96 -5.62 8.23 12.50
N THR A 97 -5.05 7.03 12.61
CA THR A 97 -4.37 6.55 13.81
C THR A 97 -2.86 6.82 13.78
N TYR A 98 -2.37 7.57 12.78
CA TYR A 98 -0.96 7.93 12.67
C TYR A 98 -0.44 8.53 13.97
N ARG A 99 0.63 7.92 14.48
CA ARG A 99 1.32 8.34 15.70
C ARG A 99 2.81 8.41 15.42
N LYS A 100 3.33 9.63 15.31
CA LYS A 100 4.77 9.89 15.03
C LYS A 100 5.70 9.24 16.07
N ASP A 101 5.19 8.98 17.28
CA ASP A 101 5.86 8.35 18.41
C ASP A 101 5.81 6.81 18.41
N ARG A 102 5.08 6.16 17.49
CA ARG A 102 4.98 4.70 17.42
C ARG A 102 5.41 4.21 16.04
N THR A 103 6.47 3.41 15.96
CA THR A 103 6.82 2.61 14.78
C THR A 103 6.10 1.27 14.88
N PHE A 104 5.29 0.92 13.89
CA PHE A 104 4.67 -0.40 13.75
C PHE A 104 5.60 -1.43 13.09
N GLU A 105 6.84 -1.05 12.77
CA GLU A 105 7.93 -1.93 12.32
C GLU A 105 8.47 -2.90 13.41
N ASP A 106 7.73 -3.12 14.50
CA ASP A 106 8.06 -4.08 15.56
C ASP A 106 7.31 -5.43 15.36
N ILE A 107 7.07 -5.81 14.10
CA ILE A 107 6.69 -7.18 13.76
C ILE A 107 7.98 -7.96 13.59
N ASP A 108 8.30 -8.76 14.60
CA ASP A 108 9.35 -9.77 14.52
C ASP A 108 8.95 -10.81 13.46
N TYR A 109 9.53 -10.72 12.26
CA TYR A 109 9.26 -11.65 11.17
C TYR A 109 9.79 -13.06 11.44
N ASP A 110 10.61 -13.24 12.49
CA ASP A 110 11.03 -14.56 12.98
C ASP A 110 10.02 -15.15 14.00
N ASP A 111 9.06 -14.36 14.52
CA ASP A 111 7.92 -14.84 15.33
C ASP A 111 6.60 -14.12 14.94
N PRO A 112 5.98 -14.49 13.81
CA PRO A 112 4.75 -13.86 13.32
C PRO A 112 3.53 -14.10 14.23
N LEU A 113 3.64 -14.94 15.27
CA LEU A 113 2.56 -15.30 16.19
C LEU A 113 2.78 -14.80 17.63
N GLY A 114 3.94 -14.20 17.93
CA GLY A 114 4.28 -13.74 19.29
C GLY A 114 4.21 -14.84 20.34
N LEU A 115 4.52 -16.09 19.97
CA LEU A 115 4.30 -17.26 20.81
C LEU A 115 5.42 -17.58 21.78
N ASP A 116 6.54 -16.85 21.79
CA ASP A 116 7.61 -17.14 22.75
C ASP A 116 8.08 -15.97 23.59
N LYS A 117 7.25 -15.56 24.56
CA LYS A 117 7.75 -14.89 25.79
C LYS A 117 6.97 -15.29 27.05
N ARG A 118 6.72 -16.59 27.29
CA ARG A 118 6.40 -17.10 28.65
C ARG A 118 6.76 -18.59 28.81
N ARG A 119 8.05 -18.91 28.91
CA ARG A 119 8.47 -20.03 29.77
C ARG A 119 9.57 -19.57 30.71
N ARG A 120 9.13 -19.46 31.96
CA ARG A 120 9.91 -19.26 33.17
C ARG A 120 10.81 -20.46 33.45
#